data_AF-A0A498HEU4-F1
#
_entry.id   AF-A0A498HEU4-F1
#
_cell.length_a   1.000
_cell.length_b   1.000
_cell.length_c   1.000
_cell.angle_alpha   90.00
_cell.angle_beta   90.00
_cell.angle_gamma   90.00
#
_symmetry.space_group_name_H-M   'P 1'
#
loop_
_entity.id
_entity.type
_entity.pdbx_description
1 polymer ?
#
loop_
_entity_poly.entity_id
_entity_poly.type
_entity_poly.pdbx_seq_one_letter_code
_entity_poly.pdbx_strand_id
1 'polypeptide(L)'
;MMMDNLMDSLPLISNLRDQRHEYSQYKPFFEAVQAGRWETAKDIYIQHPEAVRVRHPLYGKTALHIAVEAGHVDIVKELVSLMDEADLEIKSVGRTALAIAATKGIIEMAQCMVTRNKKLLSIPDACNHLPIVDAYLLGQWHMARYLYSVTPLEDLMPEKGPHGASIITHCFASKEFGKSF
;
A
#
# COMPACT_ATOMS: atom_id res chain seq x y z
N MET A 1 -15.22 -25.80 36.38
CA MET A 1 -14.89 -26.04 34.95
C MET A 1 -16.13 -25.70 34.11
N MET A 2 -16.44 -24.40 33.94
CA MET A 2 -17.52 -23.91 33.05
C MET A 2 -17.51 -22.37 32.92
N MET A 3 -16.34 -21.72 32.98
CA MET A 3 -16.23 -20.25 32.76
C MET A 3 -15.15 -19.85 31.74
N ASP A 4 -14.33 -20.78 31.23
CA ASP A 4 -13.28 -20.45 30.26
C ASP A 4 -13.74 -20.43 28.79
N ASN A 5 -15.02 -20.71 28.50
CA ASN A 5 -15.48 -20.94 27.13
C ASN A 5 -16.43 -19.86 26.57
N LEU A 6 -16.67 -18.76 27.30
CA LEU A 6 -17.54 -17.68 26.81
C LEU A 6 -16.76 -16.61 26.03
N MET A 7 -15.50 -16.35 26.37
CA MET A 7 -14.63 -15.40 25.65
C MET A 7 -14.24 -15.91 24.25
N ASP A 8 -14.00 -17.21 24.10
CA ASP A 8 -13.62 -17.82 22.81
C ASP A 8 -14.78 -17.85 21.78
N SER A 9 -16.01 -17.58 22.21
CA SER A 9 -17.22 -17.64 21.38
C SER A 9 -17.64 -16.31 20.75
N LEU A 10 -16.93 -15.21 21.02
CA LEU A 10 -17.23 -13.92 20.40
C LEU A 10 -16.79 -13.93 18.92
N PRO A 11 -17.65 -13.52 17.96
CA PRO A 11 -17.33 -13.50 16.53
C PRO A 11 -16.05 -12.73 16.19
N LEU A 12 -15.72 -11.73 17.00
CA LEU A 12 -14.51 -10.92 16.85
C LEU A 12 -13.24 -11.70 17.25
N ILE A 13 -13.31 -12.52 18.29
CA ILE A 13 -12.17 -13.29 18.82
C ILE A 13 -11.90 -14.52 17.96
N SER A 14 -12.94 -15.21 17.50
CA SER A 14 -12.83 -16.32 16.54
C SER A 14 -12.22 -15.87 15.22
N ASN A 15 -12.69 -14.77 14.63
CA ASN A 15 -12.12 -14.19 13.41
C ASN A 15 -10.63 -13.80 13.57
N LEU A 16 -10.26 -13.16 14.69
CA LEU A 16 -8.86 -12.84 14.96
C LEU A 16 -7.99 -14.09 15.15
N ARG A 17 -8.54 -15.17 15.70
CA ARG A 17 -7.84 -16.45 15.85
C ARG A 17 -7.62 -17.14 14.51
N ASP A 18 -8.62 -17.12 13.63
CA ASP A 18 -8.55 -17.68 12.28
C ASP A 18 -7.55 -16.90 11.41
N GLN A 19 -7.59 -15.56 11.43
CA GLN A 19 -6.62 -14.71 10.74
C GLN A 19 -5.18 -14.91 11.26
N ARG A 20 -5.02 -15.13 12.57
CA ARG A 20 -3.71 -15.46 13.15
C ARG A 20 -3.21 -16.83 12.68
N HIS A 21 -4.09 -17.81 12.55
CA HIS A 21 -3.73 -19.14 12.10
C HIS A 21 -3.32 -19.12 10.62
N GLU A 22 -4.13 -18.49 9.76
CA GLU A 22 -3.84 -18.31 8.33
C GLU A 22 -2.53 -17.54 8.13
N TYR A 23 -2.33 -16.42 8.81
CA TYR A 23 -1.05 -15.69 8.75
C TYR A 23 0.12 -16.53 9.25
N SER A 24 -0.05 -17.32 10.33
CA SER A 24 1.01 -18.16 10.87
C SER A 24 1.48 -19.21 9.85
N GLN A 25 0.57 -19.72 9.02
CA GLN A 25 0.91 -20.65 7.94
C GLN A 25 1.80 -19.98 6.87
N TYR A 26 1.49 -18.73 6.50
CA TYR A 26 2.22 -18.00 5.46
C TYR A 26 3.31 -17.07 5.99
N LYS A 27 3.59 -17.09 7.29
CA LYS A 27 4.68 -16.30 7.88
C LYS A 27 6.02 -16.44 7.13
N PRO A 28 6.45 -17.65 6.69
CA PRO A 28 7.67 -17.79 5.90
C PRO A 28 7.65 -17.04 4.55
N PHE A 29 6.48 -16.93 3.92
CA PHE A 29 6.31 -16.17 2.67
C PHE A 29 6.55 -14.67 2.92
N PHE A 30 5.93 -14.12 3.96
CA PHE A 30 6.13 -12.72 4.35
C PHE A 30 7.58 -12.41 4.75
N GLU A 31 8.22 -13.30 5.51
CA GLU A 31 9.64 -13.16 5.88
C GLU A 31 10.58 -13.24 4.67
N ALA A 32 10.28 -14.09 3.69
CA ALA A 32 11.04 -14.15 2.44
C ALA A 32 10.90 -12.87 1.63
N VAL A 33 9.67 -12.36 1.48
CA VAL A 33 9.36 -11.07 0.82
C VAL A 33 10.09 -9.92 1.52
N GLN A 34 9.98 -9.82 2.84
CA GLN A 34 10.65 -8.77 3.63
C GLN A 34 12.17 -8.82 3.48
N ALA A 35 12.75 -10.02 3.45
CA ALA A 35 14.19 -10.23 3.32
C ALA A 35 14.72 -10.09 1.87
N GLY A 36 13.87 -9.84 0.87
CA GLY A 36 14.31 -9.73 -0.52
C GLY A 36 14.57 -11.08 -1.21
N ARG A 37 14.13 -12.19 -0.62
CA ARG A 37 14.39 -13.56 -1.11
C ARG A 37 13.24 -14.01 -2.01
N TRP A 38 13.15 -13.44 -3.23
CA TRP A 38 12.04 -13.72 -4.15
C TRP A 38 11.89 -15.20 -4.47
N GLU A 39 12.97 -15.91 -4.81
CA GLU A 39 12.86 -17.33 -5.18
C GLU A 39 12.27 -18.18 -4.06
N THR A 40 12.65 -17.93 -2.80
CA THR A 40 12.02 -18.59 -1.65
C THR A 40 10.54 -18.24 -1.50
N ALA A 41 10.18 -16.96 -1.70
CA ALA A 41 8.78 -16.54 -1.66
C ALA A 41 7.97 -17.17 -2.81
N LYS A 42 8.58 -17.28 -3.99
CA LYS A 42 7.99 -17.86 -5.20
C LYS A 42 7.73 -19.35 -5.05
N ASP A 43 8.66 -20.10 -4.46
CA ASP A 43 8.46 -21.52 -4.16
C ASP A 43 7.27 -21.75 -3.24
N ILE A 44 7.08 -20.87 -2.24
CA ILE A 44 5.92 -20.92 -1.34
C ILE A 44 4.65 -20.54 -2.10
N TYR A 45 4.69 -19.49 -2.92
CA TYR A 45 3.55 -19.06 -3.74
C TYR A 45 3.08 -20.14 -4.71
N ILE A 46 3.99 -20.88 -5.36
CA ILE A 46 3.64 -21.96 -6.29
C ILE A 46 2.82 -23.04 -5.58
N GLN A 47 3.15 -23.35 -4.32
CA GLN A 47 2.43 -24.32 -3.50
C GLN A 47 1.13 -23.73 -2.92
N HIS A 48 1.14 -22.42 -2.67
CA HIS A 48 0.08 -21.69 -1.96
C HIS A 48 -0.21 -20.33 -2.62
N PRO A 49 -0.91 -20.30 -3.77
CA PRO A 49 -1.17 -19.06 -4.49
C PRO A 49 -1.98 -18.03 -3.69
N GLU A 50 -2.76 -18.48 -2.71
CA GLU A 50 -3.52 -17.64 -1.78
C GLU A 50 -2.63 -16.75 -0.89
N ALA A 51 -1.37 -17.11 -0.68
CA ALA A 51 -0.45 -16.41 0.22
C ALA A 51 -0.26 -14.92 -0.12
N VAL A 52 -0.39 -14.53 -1.39
CA VAL A 52 -0.28 -13.13 -1.82
C VAL A 52 -1.43 -12.26 -1.28
N ARG A 53 -2.61 -12.85 -1.05
CA ARG A 53 -3.83 -12.14 -0.61
C ARG A 53 -4.00 -12.10 0.90
N VAL A 54 -3.23 -12.90 1.63
CA VAL A 54 -3.28 -12.99 3.09
C VAL A 54 -2.93 -11.64 3.71
N ARG A 55 -3.58 -11.33 4.83
CA ARG A 55 -3.41 -10.07 5.55
C ARG A 55 -2.82 -10.32 6.93
N HIS A 56 -1.80 -9.55 7.27
CA HIS A 56 -1.22 -9.58 8.60
C HIS A 56 -2.28 -9.18 9.65
N PRO A 57 -2.51 -9.99 10.70
CA PRO A 57 -3.66 -9.84 11.60
C PRO A 57 -3.66 -8.53 12.40
N LEU A 58 -2.49 -7.93 12.68
CA LEU A 58 -2.38 -6.69 13.45
C LEU A 58 -2.64 -5.41 12.65
N TYR A 59 -2.13 -5.34 11.41
CA TYR A 59 -2.08 -4.09 10.63
C TYR A 59 -2.74 -4.21 9.26
N GLY A 60 -3.24 -5.39 8.91
CA GLY A 60 -3.84 -5.69 7.61
C GLY A 60 -2.86 -5.66 6.44
N LYS A 61 -1.55 -5.71 6.69
CA LYS A 61 -0.50 -5.68 5.65
C LYS A 61 -0.59 -6.90 4.75
N THR A 62 -0.59 -6.67 3.44
CA THR A 62 -0.35 -7.72 2.44
C THR A 62 1.15 -7.83 2.15
N ALA A 63 1.56 -8.86 1.39
CA ALA A 63 2.95 -9.00 0.97
C ALA A 63 3.44 -7.80 0.16
N LEU A 64 2.55 -7.17 -0.63
CA LEU A 64 2.86 -5.97 -1.39
C LEU A 64 3.24 -4.79 -0.49
N HIS A 65 2.52 -4.57 0.62
CA HIS A 65 2.86 -3.52 1.58
C HIS A 65 4.27 -3.74 2.16
N ILE A 66 4.57 -5.00 2.53
CA ILE A 66 5.88 -5.36 3.11
C ILE A 66 7.01 -5.19 2.09
N ALA A 67 6.80 -5.59 0.83
CA ALA A 67 7.78 -5.39 -0.24
C ALA A 67 8.07 -3.90 -0.51
N VAL A 68 7.03 -3.06 -0.54
CA VAL A 68 7.16 -1.61 -0.70
C VAL A 68 7.88 -0.97 0.49
N GLU A 69 7.50 -1.33 1.72
CA GLU A 69 8.18 -0.84 2.92
C GLU A 69 9.65 -1.22 2.95
N ALA A 70 9.98 -2.45 2.53
CA ALA A 70 11.34 -2.96 2.45
C ALA A 70 12.15 -2.39 1.28
N GLY A 71 11.51 -1.80 0.27
CA GLY A 71 12.21 -1.19 -0.87
C GLY A 71 12.56 -2.18 -2.00
N HIS A 72 11.99 -3.39 -2.01
CA HIS A 72 12.32 -4.43 -2.99
C HIS A 72 11.54 -4.25 -4.30
N VAL A 73 12.05 -3.40 -5.20
CA VAL A 73 11.39 -3.03 -6.47
C VAL A 73 11.00 -4.24 -7.31
N ASP A 74 11.90 -5.22 -7.45
CA ASP A 74 11.64 -6.39 -8.31
C ASP A 74 10.56 -7.30 -7.71
N ILE A 75 10.55 -7.47 -6.39
CA ILE A 75 9.48 -8.22 -5.70
C ILE A 75 8.15 -7.48 -5.82
N VAL A 76 8.14 -6.15 -5.76
CA VAL A 76 6.91 -5.37 -6.00
C VAL A 76 6.36 -5.66 -7.40
N LYS A 77 7.20 -5.67 -8.44
CA LYS A 77 6.75 -5.97 -9.81
C LYS A 77 6.17 -7.37 -9.93
N GLU A 78 6.84 -8.36 -9.34
CA GLU A 78 6.37 -9.74 -9.33
C GLU A 78 5.01 -9.84 -8.62
N LEU A 79 4.89 -9.32 -7.39
CA LEU A 79 3.63 -9.34 -6.64
C LEU A 79 2.49 -8.63 -7.38
N VAL A 80 2.76 -7.46 -8.00
CA VAL A 80 1.76 -6.72 -8.79
C VAL A 80 1.28 -7.55 -9.99
N SER A 81 2.15 -8.37 -10.60
CA SER A 81 1.79 -9.25 -11.71
C SER A 81 0.89 -10.43 -11.28
N LEU A 82 1.02 -10.88 -10.03
CA LEU A 82 0.28 -12.01 -9.46
C LEU A 82 -1.05 -11.59 -8.79
N MET A 83 -1.25 -10.29 -8.57
CA MET A 83 -2.41 -9.72 -7.88
C MET A 83 -3.46 -9.17 -8.84
N ASP A 84 -4.73 -9.26 -8.44
CA ASP A 84 -5.82 -8.57 -9.13
C ASP A 84 -5.92 -7.11 -8.68
N GLU A 85 -6.65 -6.28 -9.44
CA GLU A 85 -6.83 -4.86 -9.11
C GLU A 85 -7.29 -4.64 -7.66
N ALA A 86 -8.24 -5.45 -7.19
CA ALA A 86 -8.81 -5.35 -5.85
C ALA A 86 -7.78 -5.68 -4.75
N ASP A 87 -6.83 -6.57 -5.01
CA ASP A 87 -5.76 -6.90 -4.06
C ASP A 87 -4.81 -5.70 -3.86
N LEU A 88 -4.59 -4.90 -4.93
CA LEU A 88 -3.76 -3.70 -4.89
C LEU A 88 -4.42 -2.54 -4.14
N GLU A 89 -5.75 -2.51 -4.08
CA GLU A 89 -6.55 -1.48 -3.41
C GLU A 89 -6.60 -1.68 -1.88
N ILE A 90 -6.15 -2.82 -1.38
CA ILE A 90 -6.13 -3.13 0.06
C ILE A 90 -5.32 -2.06 0.80
N LYS A 91 -5.89 -1.60 1.91
CA LYS A 91 -5.25 -0.67 2.83
C LYS A 91 -4.66 -1.39 4.05
N SER A 92 -3.44 -1.02 4.42
CA SER A 92 -2.85 -1.29 5.73
C SER A 92 -2.77 0.00 6.54
N VAL A 93 -3.35 -0.01 7.75
CA VAL A 93 -3.46 1.19 8.61
C VAL A 93 -3.98 2.40 7.81
N GLY A 94 -4.97 2.14 6.95
CA GLY A 94 -5.59 3.15 6.09
C GLY A 94 -4.79 3.59 4.86
N ARG A 95 -3.60 3.05 4.58
CA ARG A 95 -2.76 3.42 3.42
C ARG A 95 -2.67 2.27 2.42
N THR A 96 -2.76 2.55 1.13
CA THR A 96 -2.45 1.56 0.08
C THR A 96 -0.93 1.41 -0.06
N ALA A 97 -0.48 0.35 -0.73
CA ALA A 97 0.93 0.18 -1.07
C ALA A 97 1.46 1.35 -1.93
N LEU A 98 0.62 1.92 -2.82
CA LEU A 98 0.98 3.11 -3.60
C LEU A 98 1.22 4.34 -2.72
N ALA A 99 0.38 4.59 -1.71
CA ALA A 99 0.59 5.70 -0.78
C ALA A 99 1.92 5.56 0.00
N ILE A 100 2.28 4.34 0.41
CA ILE A 100 3.57 4.08 1.05
C ILE A 100 4.73 4.34 0.07
N ALA A 101 4.65 3.84 -1.17
CA ALA A 101 5.66 4.10 -2.20
C ALA A 101 5.82 5.61 -2.48
N ALA A 102 4.70 6.35 -2.51
CA ALA A 102 4.68 7.79 -2.69
C ALA A 102 5.48 8.51 -1.59
N THR A 103 5.32 8.10 -0.33
CA THR A 103 6.09 8.67 0.79
C THR A 103 7.58 8.33 0.78
N LYS A 104 7.95 7.19 0.17
CA LYS A 104 9.35 6.78 0.02
C LYS A 104 10.03 7.40 -1.20
N GLY A 105 9.27 7.94 -2.16
CA GLY A 105 9.80 8.54 -3.38
C GLY A 105 10.30 7.55 -4.44
N ILE A 106 9.97 6.26 -4.34
CA ILE A 106 10.46 5.21 -5.26
C ILE A 106 9.53 5.11 -6.47
N ILE A 107 9.87 5.80 -7.56
CA ILE A 107 9.00 5.99 -8.73
C ILE A 107 8.70 4.67 -9.44
N GLU A 108 9.67 3.77 -9.55
CA GLU A 108 9.54 2.51 -10.26
C GLU A 108 8.44 1.62 -9.64
N MET A 109 8.32 1.61 -8.31
CA MET A 109 7.24 0.92 -7.61
C MET A 109 5.88 1.54 -7.92
N ALA A 110 5.80 2.87 -7.88
CA ALA A 110 4.57 3.59 -8.19
C ALA A 110 4.13 3.39 -9.65
N GLN A 111 5.07 3.42 -10.60
CA GLN A 111 4.81 3.16 -12.01
C GLN A 111 4.20 1.78 -12.25
N CYS A 112 4.79 0.74 -11.67
CA CYS A 112 4.28 -0.61 -11.81
C CYS A 112 2.84 -0.74 -11.26
N MET A 113 2.59 -0.24 -10.05
CA MET A 113 1.26 -0.29 -9.43
C MET A 113 0.22 0.53 -10.21
N VAL A 114 0.54 1.76 -10.61
CA VAL A 114 -0.38 2.64 -11.36
C VAL A 114 -0.69 2.10 -12.76
N THR A 115 0.30 1.47 -13.41
CA THR A 115 0.09 0.82 -14.71
C THR A 115 -0.92 -0.31 -14.60
N ARG A 116 -0.87 -1.08 -13.50
CA ARG A 116 -1.79 -2.19 -13.24
C ARG A 116 -3.18 -1.72 -12.80
N ASN A 117 -3.26 -0.71 -11.94
CA ASN A 117 -4.54 -0.17 -11.46
C ASN A 117 -4.46 1.35 -11.24
N LYS A 118 -5.06 2.13 -12.15
CA LYS A 118 -5.09 3.59 -12.04
C LYS A 118 -5.96 4.11 -10.90
N LYS A 119 -6.94 3.34 -10.40
CA LYS A 119 -7.81 3.76 -9.29
C LYS A 119 -7.02 4.03 -8.02
N LEU A 120 -5.84 3.41 -7.86
CA LEU A 120 -4.96 3.63 -6.72
C LEU A 120 -4.58 5.11 -6.53
N LEU A 121 -4.57 5.91 -7.60
CA LEU A 121 -4.29 7.35 -7.56
C LEU A 121 -5.37 8.15 -6.83
N SER A 122 -6.59 7.61 -6.80
CA SER A 122 -7.79 8.26 -6.27
C SER A 122 -8.21 7.68 -4.91
N ILE A 123 -7.47 6.71 -4.36
CA ILE A 123 -7.75 6.14 -3.04
C ILE A 123 -7.02 6.98 -1.98
N PRO A 124 -7.74 7.77 -1.17
CA PRO A 124 -7.12 8.56 -0.12
C PRO A 124 -6.66 7.66 1.02
N ASP A 125 -5.72 8.10 1.83
CA ASP A 125 -5.28 7.41 3.05
C ASP A 125 -6.26 7.62 4.23
N ALA A 126 -5.84 7.37 5.48
CA ALA A 126 -6.67 7.62 6.67
C ALA A 126 -6.82 9.11 7.01
N CYS A 127 -5.87 9.95 6.58
CA CYS A 127 -5.88 11.40 6.76
C CYS A 127 -6.61 12.13 5.62
N ASN A 128 -7.27 11.38 4.74
CA ASN A 128 -7.85 11.90 3.51
C ASN A 128 -6.81 12.54 2.57
N HIS A 129 -5.62 11.93 2.44
CA HIS A 129 -4.60 12.34 1.48
C HIS A 129 -4.53 11.37 0.32
N LEU A 130 -4.60 11.89 -0.92
CA LEU A 130 -4.23 11.11 -2.10
C LEU A 130 -2.72 10.83 -2.10
N PRO A 131 -2.23 9.78 -2.78
CA PRO A 131 -0.80 9.48 -2.86
C PRO A 131 0.06 10.68 -3.31
N ILE A 132 -0.46 11.54 -4.20
CA ILE A 132 0.21 12.77 -4.62
C ILE A 132 0.38 13.77 -3.47
N VAL A 133 -0.60 13.91 -2.59
CA VAL A 133 -0.54 14.80 -1.42
C VAL A 133 0.51 14.28 -0.44
N ASP A 134 0.55 12.96 -0.20
CA ASP A 134 1.57 12.33 0.64
C ASP A 134 3.00 12.56 0.12
N ALA A 135 3.22 12.34 -1.19
CA ALA A 135 4.51 12.62 -1.83
C ALA A 135 4.88 14.11 -1.70
N TYR A 136 3.91 15.00 -1.84
CA TYR A 136 4.10 16.44 -1.75
C TYR A 136 4.50 16.88 -0.34
N LEU A 137 3.74 16.45 0.68
CA LEU A 137 3.97 16.81 2.08
C LEU A 137 5.32 16.32 2.62
N LEU A 138 5.85 15.23 2.07
CA LEU A 138 7.17 14.70 2.42
C LEU A 138 8.30 15.20 1.50
N GLY A 139 8.03 16.13 0.59
CA GLY A 139 9.04 16.71 -0.29
C GLY A 139 9.61 15.72 -1.32
N GLN A 140 8.87 14.66 -1.65
CA GLN A 140 9.25 13.68 -2.66
C GLN A 140 8.96 14.23 -4.06
N TRP A 141 9.66 15.28 -4.47
CA TRP A 141 9.29 16.11 -5.63
C TRP A 141 9.19 15.36 -6.96
N HIS A 142 10.14 14.47 -7.25
CA HIS A 142 10.10 13.69 -8.49
C HIS A 142 8.90 12.74 -8.52
N MET A 143 8.59 12.12 -7.37
CA MET A 143 7.39 11.30 -7.21
C MET A 143 6.12 12.14 -7.31
N ALA A 144 6.05 13.30 -6.64
CA ALA A 144 4.90 14.20 -6.68
C ALA A 144 4.62 14.67 -8.11
N ARG A 145 5.66 14.99 -8.90
CA ARG A 145 5.54 15.33 -10.33
C ARG A 145 5.03 14.16 -11.16
N TYR A 146 5.56 12.97 -10.94
CA TYR A 146 5.07 11.77 -11.61
C TYR A 146 3.59 11.53 -11.27
N LEU A 147 3.21 11.56 -10.00
CA LEU A 147 1.82 11.36 -9.59
C LEU A 147 0.91 12.47 -10.12
N TYR A 148 1.35 13.72 -10.14
CA TYR A 148 0.60 14.83 -10.76
C TYR A 148 0.28 14.58 -12.24
N SER A 149 1.22 14.03 -13.01
CA SER A 149 1.00 13.79 -14.45
C SER A 149 0.04 12.63 -14.75
N VAL A 150 -0.23 11.77 -13.77
CA VAL A 150 -1.09 10.59 -13.94
C VAL A 150 -2.39 10.64 -13.11
N THR A 151 -2.47 11.46 -12.05
CA THR A 151 -3.68 11.65 -11.24
C THR A 151 -4.76 12.37 -12.04
N PRO A 152 -6.00 11.84 -12.10
CA PRO A 152 -7.12 12.53 -12.74
C PRO A 152 -7.33 13.92 -12.13
N LEU A 153 -7.40 14.96 -12.97
CA LEU A 153 -7.57 16.33 -12.49
C LEU A 153 -8.85 16.51 -11.67
N GLU A 154 -9.91 15.73 -11.93
CA GLU A 154 -11.14 15.80 -11.13
C GLU A 154 -10.87 15.55 -9.65
N ASP A 155 -9.91 14.68 -9.31
CA ASP A 155 -9.57 14.33 -7.93
C ASP A 155 -8.82 15.46 -7.20
N LEU A 156 -8.33 16.46 -7.94
CA LEU A 156 -7.66 17.64 -7.40
C LEU A 156 -8.60 18.85 -7.29
N MET A 157 -9.83 18.73 -7.77
CA MET A 157 -10.82 19.80 -7.73
C MET A 157 -11.37 20.01 -6.30
N PRO A 158 -11.75 21.24 -5.91
CA PRO A 158 -12.25 21.55 -4.57
C PRO A 158 -13.43 20.68 -4.12
N GLU A 159 -14.26 20.23 -5.05
CA GLU A 159 -15.41 19.37 -4.82
C GLU A 159 -15.03 17.96 -4.34
N LYS A 160 -13.80 17.51 -4.66
CA LYS A 160 -13.26 16.22 -4.20
C LYS A 160 -12.48 16.33 -2.89
N GLY A 161 -12.32 17.54 -2.34
CA GLY A 161 -11.67 17.79 -1.07
C GLY A 161 -10.47 18.73 -1.18
N PRO A 162 -9.71 18.90 -0.09
CA PRO A 162 -8.65 19.91 -0.01
C PRO A 162 -7.36 19.51 -0.76
N HIS A 163 -7.37 18.46 -1.60
CA HIS A 163 -6.15 17.90 -2.20
C HIS A 163 -5.38 18.92 -3.05
N GLY A 164 -6.06 19.62 -3.97
CA GLY A 164 -5.43 20.67 -4.77
C GLY A 164 -4.93 21.84 -3.91
N ALA A 165 -5.71 22.27 -2.92
CA ALA A 165 -5.33 23.34 -2.00
C ALA A 165 -4.11 22.98 -1.15
N SER A 166 -4.00 21.72 -0.69
CA SER A 166 -2.85 21.21 0.07
C SER A 166 -1.57 21.27 -0.76
N ILE A 167 -1.62 20.85 -2.02
CA ILE A 167 -0.49 20.92 -2.95
C ILE A 167 -0.04 22.38 -3.11
N ILE A 168 -0.98 23.27 -3.47
CA ILE A 168 -0.69 24.70 -3.73
C ILE A 168 -0.09 25.37 -2.48
N THR A 169 -0.73 25.23 -1.31
CA THR A 169 -0.28 25.86 -0.06
C THR A 169 1.15 25.46 0.27
N HIS A 170 1.47 24.18 0.07
CA HIS A 170 2.76 23.65 0.41
C HIS A 170 3.83 23.98 -0.67
N CYS A 171 3.46 24.22 -1.94
CA CYS A 171 4.31 24.88 -2.96
C CYS A 171 4.77 26.27 -2.51
N PHE A 172 3.83 27.08 -2.03
CA PHE A 172 4.16 28.42 -1.55
C PHE A 172 5.10 28.37 -0.33
N ALA A 173 4.86 27.44 0.59
CA ALA A 173 5.68 27.27 1.78
C ALA A 173 7.11 26.75 1.48
N SER A 174 7.26 25.82 0.54
CA SER A 174 8.56 25.22 0.23
C SER A 174 9.47 26.10 -0.64
N LYS A 175 8.95 27.22 -1.18
CA LYS A 175 9.64 28.10 -2.14
C LYS A 175 10.16 27.37 -3.40
N GLU A 176 9.61 26.21 -3.71
CA GLU A 176 9.97 25.39 -4.88
C GLU A 176 9.27 25.89 -6.15
N PHE A 177 9.31 27.20 -6.39
CA PHE A 177 8.88 27.80 -7.65
C PHE A 177 9.97 27.57 -8.70
N GLY A 178 9.75 26.64 -9.63
CA GLY A 178 10.53 26.61 -10.87
C GLY A 178 11.67 25.60 -10.98
N LYS A 179 11.63 24.45 -10.29
CA LYS A 179 12.33 23.25 -10.78
C LYS A 179 11.52 22.66 -11.95
N SER A 180 11.60 23.38 -13.08
CA SER A 180 11.05 23.15 -14.43
C SER A 180 9.92 22.13 -14.50
N PHE A 181 8.67 22.59 -14.62
CA PHE A 181 7.54 21.77 -15.06
C PHE A 181 7.85 21.09 -16.40
#